data_AF-A0A9J7DW95-F1
#
_entry.id   AF-A0A9J7DW95-F1
#
_cell.length_a   1.000
_cell.length_b   1.000
_cell.length_c   1.000
_cell.angle_alpha   90.00
_cell.angle_beta   90.00
_cell.angle_gamma   90.00
#
_symmetry.space_group_name_H-M   'P 1'
#
loop_
_entity.id
_entity.type
_entity.pdbx_description
1 polymer ?
#
loop_
_entity_poly.entity_id
_entity_poly.type
_entity_poly.pdbx_seq_one_letter_code
_entity_poly.pdbx_strand_id
1 'polypeptide(L)'
;MSQKRSRSINWNEEEKQLLRSVLKQYSQIIENKSLSTNTNTIKTKAWEEIHTKFNELNSRPRALSQLKHQWKTMKINARKTYSIFKKEANKTGGGARPTSPSDAIIEVKDLLNPAELLRDHNVYDSDGIIIAEFDNPSTSKTFAIEVQDSPLLENIQKTNTAKIDNENIVISDDDIPVATTMKKNVPKKLPKRRLLASNNIKHGNKTRKDHGDYVDNIIEHSKMLKEDEHKRRMEMAEEEHAIKMEIYRQQLKNVSMEAEILKIKISCEHF
;
A
#
# COMPACT_ATOMS: atom_id res chain seq x y z
N MET A 1 14.90 29.88 -28.50
CA MET A 1 13.87 30.68 -27.79
C MET A 1 13.11 29.75 -26.85
N SER A 2 13.07 30.04 -25.54
CA SER A 2 12.30 29.22 -24.59
C SER A 2 10.81 29.51 -24.77
N GLN A 3 10.05 28.58 -25.33
CA GLN A 3 8.59 28.74 -25.42
C GLN A 3 8.01 28.92 -24.00
N LYS A 4 7.28 30.02 -23.78
CA LYS A 4 6.49 30.21 -22.56
C LYS A 4 5.45 29.11 -22.52
N ARG A 5 5.39 28.36 -21.41
CA ARG A 5 4.32 27.35 -21.21
C ARG A 5 2.98 28.07 -21.27
N SER A 6 2.12 27.68 -22.20
CA SER A 6 0.74 28.15 -22.22
C SER A 6 0.06 27.71 -20.92
N ARG A 7 -0.65 28.63 -20.26
CA ARG A 7 -1.42 28.30 -19.06
C ARG A 7 -2.57 27.38 -19.47
N SER A 8 -2.78 26.30 -18.74
CA SER A 8 -3.93 25.43 -18.97
C SER A 8 -5.22 26.19 -18.66
N ILE A 9 -6.26 25.91 -19.44
CA ILE A 9 -7.62 26.43 -19.19
C ILE A 9 -8.10 25.98 -17.80
N ASN A 10 -8.83 26.86 -17.11
CA ASN A 10 -9.42 26.56 -15.80
C ASN A 10 -10.41 25.38 -15.87
N TRP A 11 -10.62 24.70 -14.75
CA TRP A 11 -11.58 23.59 -14.64
C TRP A 11 -12.97 24.12 -14.31
N ASN A 12 -13.95 23.78 -15.14
CA ASN A 12 -15.36 24.07 -14.89
C ASN A 12 -15.93 23.13 -13.82
N GLU A 13 -17.05 23.50 -13.19
CA GLU A 13 -17.65 22.64 -12.17
C GLU A 13 -18.27 21.36 -12.77
N GLU A 14 -18.85 21.46 -13.97
CA GLU A 14 -19.33 20.30 -14.73
C GLU A 14 -18.19 19.31 -15.03
N GLU A 15 -17.01 19.81 -15.45
CA GLU A 15 -15.83 18.96 -15.67
C GLU A 15 -15.39 18.29 -14.36
N LYS A 16 -15.47 19.00 -13.23
CA LYS A 16 -15.14 18.42 -11.92
C LYS A 16 -16.15 17.38 -11.47
N GLN A 17 -17.44 17.61 -11.71
CA GLN A 17 -18.51 16.65 -11.43
C GLN A 17 -18.34 15.38 -12.27
N LEU A 18 -18.10 15.53 -13.56
CA LEU A 18 -17.83 14.40 -14.46
C LEU A 18 -16.58 13.62 -14.03
N LEU A 19 -15.51 14.31 -13.64
CA LEU A 19 -14.30 13.64 -13.15
C LEU A 19 -14.59 12.80 -11.90
N ARG A 20 -15.38 13.30 -10.94
CA ARG A 20 -15.76 12.53 -9.75
C ARG A 20 -16.61 11.31 -10.10
N SER A 21 -17.58 11.46 -11.00
CA SER A 21 -18.48 10.37 -11.39
C SER A 21 -17.73 9.23 -12.09
N VAL A 22 -16.78 9.54 -12.99
CA VAL A 22 -15.93 8.54 -13.64
C VAL A 22 -15.01 7.87 -12.62
N LEU A 23 -14.35 8.66 -11.75
CA LEU A 23 -13.41 8.13 -10.75
C LEU A 23 -14.07 7.22 -9.71
N LYS A 24 -15.36 7.42 -9.41
CA LYS A 24 -16.10 6.62 -8.44
C LYS A 24 -16.04 5.11 -8.73
N GLN A 25 -16.04 4.73 -10.01
CA GLN A 25 -15.95 3.32 -10.44
C GLN A 25 -14.56 2.71 -10.22
N TYR A 26 -13.52 3.54 -10.13
CA TYR A 26 -12.12 3.12 -10.07
C TYR A 26 -11.45 3.40 -8.72
N SER A 27 -12.18 3.97 -7.75
CA SER A 27 -11.66 4.49 -6.48
C SER A 27 -10.79 3.47 -5.72
N GLN A 28 -11.26 2.22 -5.63
CA GLN A 28 -10.54 1.13 -4.96
C GLN A 28 -9.18 0.81 -5.61
N ILE A 29 -9.07 0.98 -6.93
CA ILE A 29 -7.85 0.71 -7.68
C ILE A 29 -6.88 1.89 -7.53
N ILE A 30 -7.37 3.11 -7.75
CA ILE A 30 -6.53 4.32 -7.76
C ILE A 30 -6.04 4.73 -6.37
N GLU A 31 -6.82 4.44 -5.32
CA GLU A 31 -6.47 4.76 -3.91
C GLU A 31 -5.86 3.56 -3.16
N ASN A 32 -5.53 2.48 -3.86
CA ASN A 32 -4.79 1.35 -3.28
C ASN A 32 -3.38 1.81 -2.87
N LYS A 33 -2.94 1.51 -1.64
CA LYS A 33 -1.61 1.88 -1.13
C LYS A 33 -0.49 0.90 -1.48
N SER A 34 -0.80 -0.27 -2.05
CA SER A 34 0.19 -1.27 -2.43
C SER A 34 1.14 -0.75 -3.52
N LEU A 35 2.44 -0.98 -3.27
CA LEU A 35 3.56 -0.59 -4.14
C LEU A 35 4.03 -1.71 -5.08
N SER A 36 3.29 -2.82 -5.16
CA SER A 36 3.62 -3.94 -6.04
C SER A 36 3.67 -3.50 -7.51
N THR A 37 4.57 -4.12 -8.29
CA THR A 37 4.64 -3.90 -9.74
C THR A 37 3.30 -4.17 -10.41
N ASN A 38 2.59 -5.22 -10.00
CA ASN A 38 1.27 -5.55 -10.53
C ASN A 38 0.25 -4.44 -10.23
N THR A 39 0.16 -3.97 -8.98
CA THR A 39 -0.78 -2.91 -8.61
C THR A 39 -0.48 -1.59 -9.32
N ASN A 40 0.79 -1.27 -9.57
CA ASN A 40 1.18 -0.10 -10.36
C ASN A 40 0.74 -0.22 -11.82
N THR A 41 0.82 -1.41 -12.41
CA THR A 41 0.34 -1.65 -13.79
C THR A 41 -1.18 -1.52 -13.87
N ILE A 42 -1.92 -2.06 -12.91
CA ILE A 42 -3.38 -1.95 -12.82
C ILE A 42 -3.80 -0.48 -12.64
N LYS A 43 -3.15 0.27 -11.74
CA LYS A 43 -3.39 1.70 -11.57
C LYS A 43 -3.16 2.48 -12.86
N THR A 44 -2.10 2.15 -13.60
CA THR A 44 -1.77 2.84 -14.85
C THR A 44 -2.87 2.61 -15.89
N LYS A 45 -3.30 1.36 -16.08
CA LYS A 45 -4.43 1.01 -16.95
C LYS A 45 -5.73 1.69 -16.54
N ALA A 46 -6.07 1.66 -15.24
CA ALA A 46 -7.26 2.34 -14.74
C ALA A 46 -7.25 3.85 -15.06
N TRP A 47 -6.09 4.50 -14.93
CA TRP A 47 -5.94 5.91 -15.30
C TRP A 47 -6.11 6.17 -16.80
N GLU A 48 -5.67 5.26 -17.66
CA GLU A 48 -5.88 5.33 -19.11
C GLU A 48 -7.35 5.16 -19.48
N GLU A 49 -8.05 4.23 -18.83
CA GLU A 49 -9.50 4.04 -19.01
C GLU A 49 -10.30 5.26 -18.52
N ILE A 50 -9.98 5.79 -17.34
CA ILE A 50 -10.57 7.03 -16.81
C ILE A 50 -10.38 8.17 -17.82
N HIS A 51 -9.18 8.32 -18.36
CA HIS A 51 -8.88 9.37 -19.32
C HIS A 51 -9.67 9.22 -20.62
N THR A 52 -9.82 8.00 -21.10
CA THR A 52 -10.61 7.68 -22.30
C THR A 52 -12.07 8.02 -22.06
N LYS A 53 -12.69 7.45 -21.02
CA LYS A 53 -14.09 7.71 -20.64
C LYS A 53 -14.36 9.20 -20.38
N PHE A 54 -13.45 9.88 -19.68
CA PHE A 54 -13.60 11.30 -19.39
C PHE A 54 -13.60 12.13 -20.68
N ASN A 55 -12.65 11.89 -21.59
CA ASN A 55 -12.57 12.65 -22.84
C ASN A 55 -13.66 12.31 -23.86
N GLU A 56 -14.22 11.10 -23.81
CA GLU A 56 -15.40 10.72 -24.60
C GLU A 56 -16.65 11.50 -24.17
N LEU A 57 -16.81 11.71 -22.86
CA LEU A 57 -17.98 12.38 -22.29
C LEU A 57 -17.80 13.90 -22.15
N ASN A 58 -16.56 14.39 -22.08
CA ASN A 58 -16.28 15.79 -21.86
C ASN A 58 -16.12 16.54 -23.19
N SER A 59 -16.78 17.68 -23.31
CA SER A 59 -16.68 18.54 -24.50
C SER A 59 -15.27 19.09 -24.74
N ARG A 60 -14.40 19.09 -23.72
CA ARG A 60 -13.04 19.63 -23.77
C ARG A 60 -12.02 18.56 -23.39
N PRO A 61 -11.21 18.02 -24.32
CA PRO A 61 -10.25 16.99 -23.98
C PRO A 61 -9.20 17.53 -23.01
N ARG A 62 -8.86 16.72 -22.01
CA ARG A 62 -7.83 17.01 -21.02
C ARG A 62 -6.76 15.93 -21.07
N ALA A 63 -5.52 16.31 -20.86
CA ALA A 63 -4.41 15.35 -20.81
C ALA A 63 -4.45 14.53 -19.51
N LEU A 64 -3.99 13.29 -19.57
CA LEU A 64 -3.95 12.39 -18.40
C LEU A 64 -3.26 13.01 -17.17
N SER A 65 -2.17 13.77 -17.39
CA SER A 65 -1.45 14.48 -16.33
C SER A 65 -2.32 15.54 -15.63
N GLN A 66 -3.22 16.19 -16.38
CA GLN A 66 -4.14 17.18 -15.85
C GLN A 66 -5.22 16.51 -15.00
N LEU A 67 -5.77 15.37 -15.42
CA LEU A 67 -6.74 14.59 -14.62
C LEU A 67 -6.12 14.15 -13.29
N LYS A 68 -4.93 13.54 -13.33
CA LYS A 68 -4.20 13.12 -12.13
C LYS A 68 -3.92 14.30 -11.20
N HIS A 69 -3.51 15.43 -11.75
CA HIS A 69 -3.28 16.65 -10.97
C HIS A 69 -4.56 17.19 -10.35
N GLN A 70 -5.65 17.24 -11.12
CA GLN A 70 -6.93 17.73 -10.65
C GLN A 70 -7.49 16.85 -9.53
N TRP A 71 -7.39 15.53 -9.68
CA TRP A 71 -7.75 14.60 -8.62
C TRP A 71 -6.93 14.86 -7.36
N LYS A 72 -5.61 14.97 -7.47
CA LYS A 72 -4.74 15.32 -6.33
C LYS A 72 -5.19 16.62 -5.65
N THR A 73 -5.53 17.65 -6.41
CA THR A 73 -6.02 18.94 -5.88
C THR A 73 -7.37 18.78 -5.16
N MET A 74 -8.30 18.00 -5.72
CA MET A 74 -9.57 17.66 -5.07
C MET A 74 -9.34 16.97 -3.73
N LYS A 75 -8.44 15.97 -3.67
CA LYS A 75 -8.10 15.26 -2.42
C LYS A 75 -7.56 16.21 -1.36
N ILE A 76 -6.64 17.10 -1.74
CA ILE A 76 -6.04 18.08 -0.82
C ILE A 76 -7.12 19.02 -0.28
N ASN A 77 -8.00 19.52 -1.15
CA ASN A 77 -9.09 20.40 -0.75
C ASN A 77 -10.07 19.69 0.20
N ALA A 78 -10.45 18.45 -0.13
CA ALA A 78 -11.35 17.66 0.71
C ALA A 78 -10.77 17.41 2.11
N ARG A 79 -9.50 16.99 2.19
CA ARG A 79 -8.80 16.83 3.47
C ARG A 79 -8.74 18.13 4.26
N LYS A 80 -8.34 19.24 3.62
CA LYS A 80 -8.26 20.54 4.29
C LYS A 80 -9.62 20.96 4.85
N THR A 81 -10.67 20.88 4.04
CA THR A 81 -12.02 21.28 4.43
C THR A 81 -12.55 20.41 5.57
N TYR A 82 -12.34 19.10 5.50
CA TYR A 82 -12.78 18.18 6.55
C TYR A 82 -11.98 18.35 7.85
N SER A 83 -10.67 18.60 7.77
CA SER A 83 -9.85 18.90 8.95
C SER A 83 -10.30 20.18 9.64
N ILE A 84 -10.63 21.23 8.89
CA ILE A 84 -11.18 22.48 9.43
C ILE A 84 -12.55 22.21 10.07
N PHE A 85 -13.45 21.54 9.35
CA PHE A 85 -14.79 21.20 9.85
C PHE A 85 -14.73 20.39 11.15
N LYS A 86 -13.88 19.35 11.21
CA LYS A 86 -13.68 18.53 12.41
C LYS A 86 -13.11 19.34 13.57
N LYS A 87 -12.14 20.22 13.29
CA LYS A 87 -11.57 21.12 14.31
C LYS A 87 -12.63 22.05 14.88
N GLU A 88 -13.47 22.64 14.03
CA GLU A 88 -14.53 23.54 14.47
C GLU A 88 -15.65 22.82 15.20
N ALA A 89 -16.03 21.62 14.75
CA ALA A 89 -17.05 20.80 15.39
C ALA A 89 -16.64 20.34 16.80
N ASN A 90 -15.33 20.19 17.03
CA ASN A 90 -14.77 19.79 18.32
C ASN A 90 -14.49 20.97 19.27
N LYS A 91 -14.76 22.23 18.88
CA LYS A 91 -14.61 23.36 19.79
C LYS A 91 -15.72 23.33 20.84
N THR A 92 -15.33 23.35 22.11
CA THR A 92 -16.25 23.49 23.24
C THR A 92 -16.44 24.97 23.57
N GLY A 93 -17.70 25.43 23.69
CA GLY A 93 -17.97 26.83 24.04
C GLY A 93 -19.36 27.37 23.67
N GLY A 94 -20.36 26.51 23.48
CA GLY A 94 -21.75 26.93 23.21
C GLY A 94 -21.99 27.70 21.90
N GLY A 95 -20.98 27.79 21.02
CA GLY A 95 -21.09 28.46 19.72
C GLY A 95 -21.98 27.70 18.73
N ALA A 96 -22.37 28.39 17.66
CA ALA A 96 -23.13 27.77 16.57
C ALA A 96 -22.35 26.61 15.93
N ARG A 97 -23.08 25.55 15.54
CA ARG A 97 -22.51 24.40 14.83
C ARG A 97 -21.86 24.89 13.52
N PRO A 98 -20.63 24.44 13.18
CA PRO A 98 -20.02 24.82 11.91
C PRO A 98 -20.87 24.31 10.74
N THR A 99 -20.87 25.08 9.65
CA THR A 99 -21.54 24.71 8.40
C THR A 99 -20.95 23.40 7.86
N SER A 100 -21.82 22.48 7.45
CA SER A 100 -21.36 21.24 6.83
C SER A 100 -20.58 21.52 5.54
N PRO A 101 -19.53 20.72 5.22
CA PRO A 101 -18.86 20.80 3.93
C PRO A 101 -19.85 20.60 2.76
N SER A 102 -19.52 21.17 1.61
CA SER A 102 -20.31 20.96 0.37
C SER A 102 -20.36 19.49 -0.04
N ASP A 103 -21.46 19.06 -0.65
CA ASP A 103 -21.67 17.68 -1.15
C ASP A 103 -20.51 17.19 -2.04
N ALA A 104 -19.95 18.06 -2.88
CA ALA A 104 -18.82 17.73 -3.73
C ALA A 104 -17.57 17.34 -2.92
N ILE A 105 -17.37 17.96 -1.76
CA ILE A 105 -16.27 17.66 -0.84
C ILE A 105 -16.53 16.35 -0.10
N ILE A 106 -17.78 16.12 0.32
CA ILE A 106 -18.19 14.88 0.99
C ILE A 106 -17.97 13.70 0.05
N GLU A 107 -18.42 13.81 -1.20
CA GLU A 107 -18.22 12.79 -2.24
C GLU A 107 -16.73 12.48 -2.42
N VAL A 108 -15.87 13.49 -2.59
CA VAL A 108 -14.42 13.25 -2.71
C VAL A 108 -13.87 12.56 -1.47
N LYS A 109 -14.30 12.96 -0.26
CA LYS A 109 -13.85 12.35 1.00
C LYS A 109 -14.26 10.87 1.09
N ASP A 110 -15.44 10.51 0.62
CA ASP A 110 -15.93 9.13 0.61
C ASP A 110 -15.23 8.24 -0.44
N LEU A 111 -14.66 8.86 -1.47
CA LEU A 111 -13.82 8.16 -2.46
C LEU A 111 -12.37 7.94 -2.00
N LEU A 112 -11.94 8.57 -0.92
CA LEU A 112 -10.58 8.40 -0.38
C LEU A 112 -10.45 7.08 0.36
N ASN A 113 -9.24 6.53 0.33
CA ASN A 113 -8.88 5.47 1.27
C ASN A 113 -9.02 6.00 2.72
N PRO A 114 -9.73 5.31 3.62
CA PRO A 114 -9.85 5.73 5.02
C PRO A 114 -8.50 5.98 5.70
N ALA A 115 -7.46 5.24 5.30
CA ALA A 115 -6.08 5.42 5.77
C ALA A 115 -5.42 6.73 5.32
N GLU A 116 -6.02 7.51 4.42
CA GLU A 116 -5.59 8.88 4.06
C GLU A 116 -6.23 9.95 4.95
N LEU A 117 -7.25 9.58 5.74
CA LEU A 117 -7.96 10.47 6.67
C LEU A 117 -7.51 10.27 8.12
N LEU A 118 -6.85 9.16 8.41
CA LEU A 118 -6.17 8.93 9.67
C LEU A 118 -4.99 9.89 9.77
N ARG A 119 -4.99 10.69 10.84
CA ARG A 119 -3.87 11.57 11.17
C ARG A 119 -2.76 10.68 11.72
N ASP A 120 -1.54 10.82 11.22
CA ASP A 120 -0.40 10.07 11.76
C ASP A 120 -0.28 10.39 13.25
N HIS A 121 -0.34 9.34 14.09
CA HIS A 121 -0.23 9.50 15.52
C HIS A 121 1.21 9.91 15.86
N ASN A 122 1.39 11.14 16.32
CA ASN A 122 2.66 11.61 16.90
C ASN A 122 2.43 11.95 18.36
N VAL A 123 3.19 11.29 19.26
CA VAL A 123 3.13 11.52 20.72
C VAL A 123 3.54 12.95 21.09
N TYR A 124 4.30 13.61 20.22
CA TYR A 124 4.82 14.97 20.41
C TYR A 124 4.01 16.05 19.70
N ASP A 125 2.91 15.69 19.01
CA ASP A 125 2.02 16.67 18.36
C ASP A 125 0.67 16.72 19.09
N SER A 126 0.27 17.91 19.53
CA SER A 126 -0.93 18.14 20.33
C SER A 126 -2.25 17.87 19.58
N ASP A 127 -2.20 17.45 18.31
CA ASP A 127 -3.37 17.09 17.50
C ASP A 127 -3.44 15.61 17.07
N GLY A 128 -2.57 14.75 17.62
CA GLY A 128 -2.58 13.31 17.42
C GLY A 128 -3.86 12.65 17.93
N ILE A 129 -4.47 11.79 17.10
CA ILE A 129 -5.64 10.98 17.51
C ILE A 129 -5.10 9.72 18.19
N ILE A 130 -5.42 9.52 19.47
CA ILE A 130 -5.26 8.22 20.13
C ILE A 130 -6.18 7.24 19.41
N ILE A 131 -5.62 6.30 18.65
CA ILE A 131 -6.36 5.12 18.23
C ILE A 131 -6.46 4.28 19.49
N ALA A 132 -7.55 4.45 20.25
CA ALA A 132 -7.91 3.46 21.25
C ALA A 132 -8.05 2.14 20.48
N GLU A 133 -7.24 1.18 20.89
CA GLU A 133 -7.18 -0.16 20.33
C GLU A 133 -8.60 -0.65 20.09
N PHE A 134 -8.90 -1.03 18.85
CA PHE A 134 -10.14 -1.73 18.55
C PHE A 134 -10.00 -3.09 19.24
N ASP A 135 -10.50 -3.18 20.47
CA ASP A 135 -10.63 -4.44 21.19
C ASP A 135 -11.34 -5.43 20.26
N ASN A 136 -10.61 -6.47 19.85
CA ASN A 136 -11.17 -7.68 19.29
C ASN A 136 -12.37 -8.12 20.16
N PRO A 137 -13.61 -8.22 19.63
CA PRO A 137 -14.71 -8.76 20.42
C PRO A 137 -14.57 -10.28 20.42
N SER A 138 -13.65 -10.79 21.22
CA SER A 138 -13.57 -12.20 21.57
C SER A 138 -13.15 -12.34 23.02
N THR A 139 -13.90 -11.74 23.94
CA THR A 139 -13.96 -12.24 25.31
C THR A 139 -15.31 -11.90 25.93
N SER A 140 -16.03 -12.95 26.27
CA SER A 140 -17.36 -13.02 26.85
C SER A 140 -17.57 -12.04 28.01
N LYS A 141 -18.59 -11.19 27.90
CA LYS A 141 -19.29 -10.66 29.08
C LYS A 141 -20.65 -11.33 29.16
N THR A 142 -20.70 -12.30 30.07
CA THR A 142 -21.86 -13.00 30.56
C THR A 142 -22.88 -11.97 31.07
N PHE A 143 -24.02 -11.86 30.39
CA PHE A 143 -25.24 -11.29 30.97
C PHE A 143 -26.27 -12.41 30.99
N ALA A 144 -26.64 -12.82 32.20
CA ALA A 144 -27.64 -13.83 32.44
C ALA A 144 -29.02 -13.29 31.99
N ILE A 145 -29.66 -13.99 31.07
CA ILE A 145 -31.12 -14.01 30.91
C ILE A 145 -31.52 -15.48 30.74
N GLU A 146 -32.46 -15.87 31.58
CA GLU A 146 -32.95 -17.22 31.79
C GLU A 146 -34.06 -17.61 30.77
N VAL A 147 -34.26 -18.92 30.63
CA VAL A 147 -35.39 -19.68 30.01
C VAL A 147 -35.51 -19.65 28.47
N GLN A 148 -35.74 -20.73 27.68
CA GLN A 148 -36.36 -22.06 27.86
C GLN A 148 -35.79 -23.15 26.92
N ASP A 149 -36.05 -24.42 27.30
CA ASP A 149 -35.67 -25.71 26.69
C ASP A 149 -36.13 -25.96 25.23
N SER A 150 -35.25 -26.50 24.39
CA SER A 150 -35.37 -27.86 23.80
C SER A 150 -34.43 -28.09 22.59
N PRO A 151 -33.99 -29.35 22.36
CA PRO A 151 -32.82 -29.68 21.55
C PRO A 151 -33.21 -30.06 20.11
N LEU A 152 -32.25 -29.99 19.17
CA LEU A 152 -32.08 -31.03 18.16
C LEU A 152 -30.71 -30.93 17.47
N LEU A 153 -30.12 -32.11 17.34
CA LEU A 153 -28.76 -32.46 16.94
C LEU A 153 -28.62 -32.52 15.40
N GLU A 154 -27.36 -32.59 14.97
CA GLU A 154 -26.88 -33.30 13.76
C GLU A 154 -27.20 -32.75 12.35
N ASN A 155 -26.16 -32.26 11.67
CA ASN A 155 -25.44 -33.11 10.70
C ASN A 155 -24.33 -32.33 9.96
N ILE A 156 -23.07 -32.68 10.25
CA ILE A 156 -21.91 -32.44 9.38
C ILE A 156 -21.44 -33.80 8.87
N GLN A 157 -21.63 -34.07 7.57
CA GLN A 157 -20.86 -35.04 6.78
C GLN A 157 -20.59 -34.37 5.43
N LYS A 158 -19.35 -33.94 5.17
CA LYS A 158 -18.25 -34.66 4.50
C LYS A 158 -18.46 -34.88 2.98
N THR A 159 -17.31 -34.96 2.29
CA THR A 159 -17.07 -35.32 0.87
C THR A 159 -17.00 -34.09 -0.07
N ASN A 160 -15.99 -33.86 -0.93
CA ASN A 160 -15.00 -34.74 -1.57
C ASN A 160 -13.68 -34.03 -1.90
N THR A 161 -12.60 -34.80 -1.74
CA THR A 161 -11.26 -34.62 -2.31
C THR A 161 -11.21 -35.09 -3.78
N ALA A 162 -10.47 -34.40 -4.63
CA ALA A 162 -9.94 -34.96 -5.87
C ALA A 162 -8.49 -34.49 -6.08
N LYS A 163 -7.56 -35.44 -6.04
CA LYS A 163 -6.21 -35.38 -6.62
C LYS A 163 -6.28 -35.78 -8.09
N ILE A 164 -5.27 -35.39 -8.86
CA ILE A 164 -4.62 -36.06 -10.03
C ILE A 164 -3.99 -34.94 -10.89
N ASP A 165 -2.76 -34.95 -11.42
CA ASP A 165 -1.52 -35.71 -11.23
C ASP A 165 -0.38 -34.88 -11.89
N ASN A 166 0.86 -35.19 -11.50
CA ASN A 166 2.10 -34.63 -12.04
C ASN A 166 2.48 -35.29 -13.38
N GLU A 167 3.08 -34.53 -14.30
CA GLU A 167 4.02 -35.07 -15.28
C GLU A 167 5.38 -34.34 -15.25
N ASN A 168 6.42 -35.15 -15.48
CA ASN A 168 7.85 -34.95 -15.25
C ASN A 168 8.51 -33.83 -16.07
N ILE A 169 9.50 -33.15 -15.48
CA ILE A 169 10.58 -32.49 -16.22
C ILE A 169 11.91 -33.02 -15.70
N VAL A 170 12.60 -33.75 -16.58
CA VAL A 170 13.96 -34.28 -16.43
C VAL A 170 14.96 -33.14 -16.62
N ILE A 171 15.91 -33.01 -15.69
CA ILE A 171 17.06 -32.09 -15.77
C ILE A 171 18.23 -32.87 -16.38
N SER A 172 18.88 -32.30 -17.39
CA SER A 172 20.18 -32.74 -17.89
C SER A 172 21.18 -31.61 -17.64
N ASP A 173 22.29 -31.93 -16.98
CA ASP A 173 23.49 -31.12 -16.90
C ASP A 173 24.17 -31.10 -18.28
N ASP A 174 24.31 -29.93 -18.88
CA ASP A 174 25.49 -29.47 -19.63
C ASP A 174 25.20 -28.08 -20.26
N ASP A 175 26.26 -27.27 -20.35
CA ASP A 175 26.36 -25.94 -21.00
C ASP A 175 26.03 -24.68 -20.18
N ILE A 176 26.98 -24.34 -19.30
CA ILE A 176 27.37 -22.95 -19.04
C ILE A 176 28.15 -22.41 -20.25
N PRO A 177 27.79 -21.23 -20.80
CA PRO A 177 28.81 -20.35 -21.35
C PRO A 177 28.76 -18.93 -20.75
N VAL A 178 29.78 -18.66 -19.93
CA VAL A 178 30.73 -17.54 -20.03
C VAL A 178 30.22 -16.17 -20.53
N ALA A 179 30.38 -15.20 -19.62
CA ALA A 179 30.70 -13.78 -19.82
C ALA A 179 30.38 -13.12 -21.17
N THR A 180 29.47 -12.13 -21.17
CA THR A 180 29.47 -11.05 -22.16
C THR A 180 29.33 -9.69 -21.48
N THR A 181 30.25 -8.82 -21.87
CA THR A 181 30.51 -7.47 -21.37
C THR A 181 29.39 -6.49 -21.75
N MET A 182 28.78 -5.83 -20.77
CA MET A 182 27.85 -4.73 -21.04
C MET A 182 28.61 -3.42 -21.30
N LYS A 183 28.47 -2.90 -22.52
CA LYS A 183 28.99 -1.61 -22.98
C LYS A 183 28.41 -0.46 -22.13
N LYS A 184 29.29 0.35 -21.54
CA LYS A 184 28.96 1.61 -20.85
C LYS A 184 28.40 2.63 -21.86
N ASN A 185 27.11 2.92 -21.79
CA ASN A 185 26.54 4.10 -22.45
C ASN A 185 26.64 5.33 -21.52
N VAL A 186 27.48 6.28 -21.90
CA VAL A 186 27.69 7.57 -21.23
C VAL A 186 26.49 8.49 -21.51
N PRO A 187 25.91 9.19 -20.51
CA PRO A 187 24.88 10.20 -20.77
C PRO A 187 25.48 11.44 -21.44
N LYS A 188 24.87 11.89 -22.54
CA LYS A 188 25.21 13.14 -23.25
C LYS A 188 25.02 14.36 -22.33
N LYS A 189 26.05 15.20 -22.20
CA LYS A 189 26.04 16.46 -21.44
C LYS A 189 24.98 17.44 -21.98
N LEU A 190 24.06 17.89 -21.12
CA LEU A 190 23.17 19.02 -21.39
C LEU A 190 23.91 20.36 -21.24
N PRO A 191 23.66 21.37 -22.09
CA PRO A 191 24.37 22.65 -22.05
C PRO A 191 23.99 23.49 -20.82
N LYS A 192 24.99 24.06 -20.15
CA LYS A 192 24.84 24.93 -18.98
C LYS A 192 24.10 26.22 -19.35
N ARG A 193 22.94 26.48 -18.73
CA ARG A 193 22.29 27.80 -18.74
C ARG A 193 23.19 28.82 -18.04
N ARG A 194 23.52 29.91 -18.73
CA ARG A 194 24.18 31.08 -18.15
C ARG A 194 23.17 31.81 -17.26
N LEU A 195 23.38 31.81 -15.95
CA LEU A 195 22.63 32.67 -15.03
C LEU A 195 23.26 34.07 -15.09
N LEU A 196 22.42 35.08 -15.30
CA LEU A 196 22.81 36.49 -15.17
C LEU A 196 23.06 36.80 -13.69
N ALA A 197 24.13 37.54 -13.43
CA ALA A 197 24.55 37.95 -12.10
C ALA A 197 23.46 38.79 -11.42
N SER A 198 23.03 38.37 -10.23
CA SER A 198 22.27 39.22 -9.30
C SER A 198 23.13 39.51 -8.07
N ASN A 199 23.08 40.77 -7.68
CA ASN A 199 23.96 41.43 -6.72
C ASN A 199 24.04 40.78 -5.33
N ASN A 200 25.24 40.93 -4.76
CA ASN A 200 25.69 40.69 -3.39
C ASN A 200 24.60 40.57 -2.31
N ILE A 201 24.56 39.39 -1.66
CA ILE A 201 24.17 39.24 -0.27
C ILE A 201 25.33 38.55 0.44
N LYS A 202 26.03 39.31 1.30
CA LYS A 202 27.11 38.81 2.16
C LYS A 202 26.50 37.94 3.26
N HIS A 203 26.67 36.62 3.19
CA HIS A 203 26.52 35.73 4.33
C HIS A 203 27.79 34.88 4.47
N GLY A 204 28.24 34.76 5.71
CA GLY A 204 29.58 34.33 6.09
C GLY A 204 30.01 32.98 5.51
N ASN A 205 31.29 32.90 5.16
CA ASN A 205 31.95 31.69 4.70
C ASN A 205 31.96 30.63 5.82
N LYS A 206 31.02 29.68 5.79
CA LYS A 206 31.25 28.35 6.39
C LYS A 206 32.05 27.52 5.40
N THR A 207 33.13 26.95 5.91
CA THR A 207 34.12 26.15 5.19
C THR A 207 33.47 24.99 4.45
N ARG A 208 33.79 24.84 3.16
CA ARG A 208 33.27 23.81 2.23
C ARG A 208 33.60 22.35 2.62
N LYS A 209 34.24 22.10 3.77
CA LYS A 209 34.66 20.76 4.21
C LYS A 209 33.52 19.96 4.86
N ASP A 210 32.61 20.63 5.59
CA ASP A 210 31.58 19.95 6.39
C ASP A 210 30.41 19.39 5.57
N HIS A 211 30.22 19.85 4.32
CA HIS A 211 29.12 19.38 3.47
C HIS A 211 29.43 18.02 2.81
N GLY A 212 30.70 17.67 2.61
CA GLY A 212 31.09 16.36 2.08
C GLY A 212 30.77 15.25 3.08
N ASP A 213 31.17 15.46 4.33
CA ASP A 213 30.98 14.53 5.44
C ASP A 213 29.49 14.23 5.69
N TYR A 214 28.61 15.25 5.62
CA TYR A 214 27.17 15.03 5.77
C TYR A 214 26.56 14.16 4.66
N VAL A 215 26.99 14.34 3.41
CA VAL A 215 26.49 13.56 2.27
C VAL A 215 27.01 12.13 2.31
N ASP A 216 28.27 11.94 2.69
CA ASP A 216 28.88 10.61 2.83
C ASP A 216 28.24 9.82 3.98
N ASN A 217 27.99 10.46 5.13
CA ASN A 217 27.25 9.86 6.25
C ASN A 217 25.81 9.46 5.86
N ILE A 218 25.11 10.26 5.04
CA ILE A 218 23.78 9.90 4.53
C ILE A 218 23.84 8.66 3.63
N ILE A 219 24.85 8.59 2.75
CA ILE A 219 25.01 7.46 1.83
C ILE A 219 25.33 6.19 2.62
N GLU A 220 26.19 6.29 3.63
CA GLU A 220 26.57 5.18 4.50
C GLU A 220 25.38 4.69 5.33
N HIS A 221 24.63 5.59 5.97
CA HIS A 221 23.42 5.25 6.70
C HIS A 221 22.37 4.59 5.79
N SER A 222 22.22 5.06 4.55
CA SER A 222 21.33 4.43 3.58
C SER A 222 21.79 3.03 3.16
N LYS A 223 23.09 2.73 3.17
CA LYS A 223 23.61 1.38 2.92
C LYS A 223 23.36 0.48 4.12
N MET A 224 23.67 0.96 5.33
CA MET A 224 23.44 0.24 6.58
C MET A 224 21.97 -0.18 6.73
N LEU A 225 21.02 0.73 6.46
CA LEU A 225 19.59 0.40 6.50
C LEU A 225 19.20 -0.72 5.53
N LYS A 226 19.79 -0.73 4.32
CA LYS A 226 19.52 -1.77 3.33
C LYS A 226 20.15 -3.11 3.71
N GLU A 227 21.32 -3.09 4.32
CA GLU A 227 22.00 -4.27 4.85
C GLU A 227 21.22 -4.87 6.03
N ASP A 228 20.74 -4.04 6.95
CA ASP A 228 19.88 -4.47 8.06
C ASP A 228 18.55 -5.07 7.57
N GLU A 229 17.92 -4.43 6.57
CA GLU A 229 16.70 -4.96 5.95
C GLU A 229 16.96 -6.32 5.28
N HIS A 230 18.07 -6.43 4.54
CA HIS A 230 18.47 -7.69 3.92
C HIS A 230 18.76 -8.77 4.96
N LYS A 231 19.46 -8.43 6.04
CA LYS A 231 19.77 -9.35 7.14
C LYS A 231 18.52 -9.89 7.82
N ARG A 232 17.56 -9.02 8.17
CA ARG A 232 16.27 -9.43 8.75
C ARG A 232 15.49 -10.34 7.81
N ARG A 233 15.54 -10.08 6.51
CA ARG A 233 14.89 -10.93 5.51
C ARG A 233 15.52 -12.31 5.42
N MET A 234 16.85 -12.40 5.51
CA MET A 234 17.56 -13.67 5.54
C MET A 234 17.25 -14.45 6.82
N GLU A 235 17.26 -13.78 7.98
CA GLU A 235 16.91 -14.36 9.28
C GLU A 235 15.48 -14.92 9.28
N MET A 236 14.50 -14.15 8.81
CA MET A 236 13.12 -14.61 8.66
C MET A 236 13.01 -15.84 7.74
N ALA A 237 13.76 -15.86 6.63
CA ALA A 237 13.76 -17.01 5.72
C ALA A 237 14.40 -18.26 6.36
N GLU A 238 15.43 -18.09 7.19
CA GLU A 238 16.05 -19.18 7.95
C GLU A 238 15.09 -19.73 9.02
N GLU A 239 14.38 -18.86 9.75
CA GLU A 239 13.35 -19.25 10.72
C GLU A 239 12.18 -19.99 10.04
N GLU A 240 11.68 -19.48 8.92
CA GLU A 240 10.64 -20.15 8.13
C GLU A 240 11.10 -21.55 7.67
N HIS A 241 12.34 -21.65 7.17
CA HIS A 241 12.92 -22.93 6.76
C HIS A 241 13.06 -23.89 7.95
N ALA A 242 13.49 -23.40 9.11
CA ALA A 242 13.61 -24.20 10.33
C ALA A 242 12.26 -24.74 10.80
N ILE A 243 11.23 -23.89 10.86
CA ILE A 243 9.86 -24.29 11.22
C ILE A 243 9.35 -25.34 10.23
N LYS A 244 9.57 -25.13 8.93
CA LYS A 244 9.15 -26.06 7.88
C LYS A 244 9.84 -27.42 8.04
N MET A 245 11.13 -27.44 8.35
CA MET A 245 11.88 -28.68 8.60
C MET A 245 11.39 -29.40 9.85
N GLU A 246 11.02 -28.66 10.90
CA GLU A 246 10.46 -29.24 12.12
C GLU A 246 9.07 -29.86 11.86
N ILE A 247 8.23 -29.19 11.07
CA ILE A 247 6.94 -29.74 10.62
C ILE A 247 7.15 -31.06 9.88
N TYR A 248 8.11 -31.13 8.94
CA TYR A 248 8.40 -32.37 8.23
C TYR A 248 8.90 -33.49 9.15
N ARG A 249 9.73 -33.16 10.15
CA ARG A 249 10.18 -34.14 11.15
C ARG A 249 9.02 -34.70 11.97
N GLN A 250 8.10 -33.83 12.40
CA GLN A 250 6.90 -34.26 13.14
C GLN A 250 5.99 -35.12 12.28
N GLN A 251 5.80 -34.76 11.01
CA GLN A 251 5.05 -35.59 10.05
C GLN A 251 5.65 -36.98 9.90
N LEU A 252 6.97 -37.09 9.73
CA LEU A 252 7.66 -38.38 9.64
C LEU A 252 7.48 -39.22 10.92
N LYS A 253 7.57 -38.58 12.09
CA LYS A 253 7.36 -39.25 13.38
C LYS A 253 5.94 -39.77 13.53
N ASN A 254 4.94 -38.98 13.11
CA ASN A 254 3.54 -39.38 13.15
C ASN A 254 3.29 -40.57 12.22
N VAL A 255 3.81 -40.55 10.99
CA VAL A 255 3.71 -41.69 10.05
C VAL A 255 4.36 -42.94 10.64
N SER A 256 5.51 -42.80 11.30
CA SER A 256 6.18 -43.92 11.98
C SER A 256 5.32 -44.51 13.10
N MET A 257 4.69 -43.66 13.92
CA MET A 257 3.82 -44.08 15.02
C MET A 257 2.54 -44.75 14.50
N GLU A 258 1.93 -44.20 13.44
CA GLU A 258 0.77 -44.80 12.77
C GLU A 258 1.10 -46.20 12.22
N ALA A 259 2.29 -46.38 11.63
CA ALA A 259 2.75 -47.67 11.16
C ALA A 259 2.94 -48.69 12.31
N GLU A 260 3.43 -48.25 13.48
CA GLU A 260 3.52 -49.10 14.67
C GLU A 260 2.15 -49.48 15.23
N ILE A 261 1.22 -48.52 15.32
CA ILE A 261 -0.16 -48.77 15.76
C ILE A 261 -0.83 -49.80 14.84
N LEU A 262 -0.67 -49.67 13.51
CA LEU A 262 -1.21 -50.62 12.55
C LEU A 262 -0.62 -52.02 12.72
N LYS A 263 0.70 -52.14 12.98
CA LYS A 263 1.34 -53.44 13.26
C LYS A 263 0.77 -54.11 14.52
N ILE A 264 0.59 -53.34 15.59
CA ILE A 264 0.00 -53.86 16.83
C ILE A 264 -1.44 -54.32 16.58
N LYS A 265 -2.23 -53.51 15.87
CA LYS A 265 -3.63 -53.86 15.55
C LYS A 265 -3.73 -55.16 14.75
N ILE A 266 -2.90 -55.32 13.71
CA ILE A 266 -2.84 -56.55 12.91
C ILE A 266 -2.43 -57.75 13.78
N SER A 267 -1.47 -57.57 14.70
CA SER A 267 -1.03 -58.64 15.61
C SER A 267 -2.10 -59.05 16.63
N CYS A 268 -2.98 -58.14 17.04
CA CYS A 268 -4.08 -58.45 17.96
C CYS A 268 -5.29 -59.10 17.27
N GLU A 269 -5.49 -58.92 15.97
CA GLU A 269 -6.58 -59.55 15.22
C GLU A 269 -6.31 -61.03 14.85
N HIS A 270 -5.08 -61.53 15.06
CA HIS A 270 -4.67 -62.91 14.77
C HIS A 270 -4.57 -63.82 16.01
N PHE A 271 -5.05 -63.37 17.18
CA PHE A 271 -5.22 -64.14 18.41
C PHE A 271 -6.69 -64.19 18.80
#